data_AF-A0A7V5ZDU5-F1
#
_entry.id   AF-A0A7V5ZDU5-F1
#
_cell.length_a   1.000
_cell.length_b   1.000
_cell.length_c   1.000
_cell.angle_alpha   90.00
_cell.angle_beta   90.00
_cell.angle_gamma   90.00
#
_symmetry.space_group_name_H-M   'P 1'
#
loop_
_entity.id
_entity.type
_entity.pdbx_description
1 polymer ?
#
loop_
_entity_poly.entity_id
_entity_poly.type
_entity_poly.pdbx_seq_one_letter_code
_entity_poly.pdbx_strand_id
1 'polypeptide(L)'
;MTPFGVVLSLFLVLFTGYLLKRRGILHPSDAGVMNRLILDVTLPAFVFHALYRQRVTADMVHAAWLFAVLQVLVMALLWMPARLLRLPRPVVGTLLLTAVYGNTGFLGYPVIQTVFGKVEGAMAAAVVYDQLSVAMSVYTVGVAVAMHFGSRYESNWRELVHFFKTPTFLVLVVTLLVNALGMPIPAFLTHAAQLVAGATVPLVLLSLGLMLEPA
;
A
#
# COMPACT_ATOMS: atom_id res chain seq x y z
N MET A 1 -7.39 -0.99 -23.85
CA MET A 1 -8.65 -0.89 -23.09
C MET A 1 -8.89 0.57 -22.82
N THR A 2 -10.13 1.06 -22.90
CA THR A 2 -10.44 2.42 -22.45
C THR A 2 -10.27 2.51 -20.92
N PRO A 3 -9.99 3.71 -20.36
CA PRO A 3 -9.93 3.89 -18.91
C PRO A 3 -11.18 3.37 -18.18
N PHE A 4 -12.36 3.51 -18.81
CA PHE A 4 -13.60 2.94 -18.32
C PHE A 4 -13.57 1.41 -18.21
N GLY A 5 -13.08 0.71 -19.24
CA GLY A 5 -12.98 -0.76 -19.21
C GLY A 5 -11.99 -1.28 -18.17
N VAL A 6 -10.96 -0.50 -17.86
CA VAL A 6 -10.01 -0.78 -16.78
C VAL A 6 -10.68 -0.67 -15.41
N VAL A 7 -11.38 0.44 -15.16
CA VAL A 7 -12.09 0.62 -13.89
C VAL A 7 -13.15 -0.46 -13.70
N LEU A 8 -13.90 -0.76 -14.76
CA LEU A 8 -14.93 -1.81 -14.74
C LEU A 8 -14.33 -3.19 -14.41
N SER A 9 -13.16 -3.54 -14.94
CA SER A 9 -12.54 -4.84 -14.64
C SER A 9 -12.11 -4.95 -13.17
N LEU A 10 -11.61 -3.88 -12.56
CA LEU A 10 -11.31 -3.84 -11.13
C LEU A 10 -12.57 -4.05 -10.28
N PHE A 11 -13.66 -3.35 -10.63
CA PHE A 11 -14.95 -3.51 -9.95
C PHE A 11 -15.56 -4.90 -10.14
N LEU A 12 -15.36 -5.56 -11.28
CA LEU A 12 -15.85 -6.93 -11.49
C LEU A 12 -15.16 -7.94 -10.55
N VAL A 13 -13.83 -7.82 -10.35
CA VAL A 13 -13.10 -8.69 -9.42
C VAL A 13 -13.52 -8.40 -7.97
N LEU A 14 -13.63 -7.13 -7.61
CA LEU A 14 -14.11 -6.72 -6.29
C LEU A 14 -15.55 -7.21 -6.03
N PHE A 15 -16.44 -7.07 -7.01
CA PHE A 15 -17.81 -7.60 -6.94
C PHE A 15 -17.84 -9.13 -6.86
N THR A 16 -16.87 -9.82 -7.47
CA THR A 16 -16.71 -11.27 -7.31
C THR A 16 -16.44 -11.61 -5.84
N GLY A 17 -15.56 -10.87 -5.16
CA GLY A 17 -15.32 -11.03 -3.72
C GLY A 17 -16.60 -10.84 -2.90
N TYR A 18 -17.38 -9.80 -3.20
CA TYR A 18 -18.68 -9.56 -2.57
C TYR A 18 -19.69 -10.68 -2.83
N LEU A 19 -19.74 -11.23 -4.05
CA LEU A 19 -20.64 -12.33 -4.39
C LEU A 19 -20.24 -13.63 -3.68
N LEU A 20 -18.94 -13.92 -3.58
CA LEU A 20 -18.42 -15.07 -2.82
C LEU A 20 -18.78 -14.95 -1.34
N LYS A 21 -18.69 -13.74 -0.76
CA LYS A 21 -19.21 -13.45 0.58
C LYS A 21 -20.70 -13.75 0.69
N ARG A 22 -21.50 -13.20 -0.22
CA ARG A 22 -22.96 -13.36 -0.19
C ARG A 22 -23.40 -14.81 -0.36
N ARG A 23 -22.63 -15.61 -1.10
CA ARG A 23 -22.87 -17.06 -1.28
C ARG A 23 -22.34 -17.91 -0.12
N GLY A 24 -21.69 -17.32 0.88
CA GLY A 24 -21.11 -18.04 2.01
C GLY A 24 -19.89 -18.89 1.66
N ILE A 25 -19.26 -18.67 0.50
CA ILE A 25 -18.02 -19.36 0.10
C ILE A 25 -16.82 -18.77 0.85
N LEU A 26 -16.85 -17.45 1.03
CA LEU A 26 -15.89 -16.70 1.84
C LEU A 26 -16.63 -15.94 2.94
N HIS A 27 -15.98 -15.74 4.07
CA HIS A 27 -16.51 -15.02 5.21
C HIS A 27 -15.75 -13.69 5.40
N PRO A 28 -16.36 -12.68 6.08
CA PRO A 28 -15.67 -11.44 6.42
C PRO A 28 -14.34 -11.65 7.17
N SER A 29 -14.25 -12.71 7.99
CA SER A 29 -13.03 -13.11 8.69
C SER A 29 -11.87 -13.47 7.75
N ASP A 30 -12.18 -13.93 6.54
CA ASP A 30 -11.17 -14.39 5.58
C ASP A 30 -10.40 -13.22 4.97
N ALA A 31 -11.00 -12.02 4.95
CA ALA A 31 -10.30 -10.80 4.55
C ALA A 31 -9.03 -10.57 5.38
N GLY A 32 -9.06 -10.91 6.68
CA GLY A 32 -7.89 -10.84 7.55
C GLY A 32 -6.80 -11.84 7.17
N VAL A 33 -7.17 -13.07 6.78
CA VAL A 33 -6.23 -14.08 6.28
C VAL A 33 -5.62 -13.63 4.95
N MET A 34 -6.45 -13.13 4.04
CA MET A 34 -6.00 -12.60 2.74
C MET A 34 -5.05 -11.43 2.94
N ASN A 35 -5.35 -10.49 3.84
CA ASN A 35 -4.47 -9.35 4.11
C ASN A 35 -3.11 -9.78 4.65
N ARG A 36 -3.04 -10.79 5.54
CA ARG A 36 -1.75 -11.35 5.98
C ARG A 36 -0.99 -11.99 4.82
N LEU A 37 -1.67 -12.81 4.01
CA LEU A 37 -1.05 -13.42 2.82
C LEU A 37 -0.51 -12.34 1.85
N ILE A 38 -1.26 -11.25 1.68
CA ILE A 38 -0.85 -10.12 0.86
C ILE A 38 0.39 -9.47 1.45
N LEU A 39 0.34 -9.01 2.70
CA LEU A 39 1.41 -8.23 3.33
C LEU A 39 2.71 -9.03 3.56
N ASP A 40 2.60 -10.34 3.84
CA ASP A 40 3.73 -11.18 4.22
C ASP A 40 4.30 -11.98 3.05
N VAL A 41 3.55 -12.18 1.96
CA VAL A 41 3.97 -13.07 0.85
C VAL A 41 3.85 -12.39 -0.50
N THR A 42 2.65 -11.98 -0.92
CA THR A 42 2.45 -11.54 -2.31
C THR A 42 2.98 -10.14 -2.57
N LEU A 43 2.80 -9.22 -1.62
CA LEU A 43 3.30 -7.86 -1.70
C LEU A 43 4.83 -7.79 -1.68
N PRO A 44 5.56 -8.51 -0.81
CA PRO A 44 7.02 -8.58 -0.92
C PRO A 44 7.47 -9.11 -2.29
N ALA A 45 6.87 -10.18 -2.80
CA ALA A 45 7.18 -10.71 -4.13
C ALA A 45 6.86 -9.69 -5.25
N PHE A 46 5.78 -8.91 -5.09
CA PHE A 46 5.39 -7.85 -6.00
C PHE A 46 6.41 -6.71 -6.02
N VAL A 47 6.86 -6.24 -4.85
CA VAL A 47 7.91 -5.22 -4.72
C VAL A 47 9.21 -5.71 -5.37
N PHE A 48 9.62 -6.95 -5.09
CA PHE A 48 10.79 -7.56 -5.73
C PHE A 48 10.64 -7.57 -7.25
N HIS A 49 9.53 -8.11 -7.77
CA HIS A 49 9.28 -8.23 -9.20
C HIS A 49 9.24 -6.86 -9.90
N ALA A 50 8.61 -5.86 -9.26
CA ALA A 50 8.47 -4.52 -9.78
C ALA A 50 9.81 -3.75 -9.84
N LEU A 51 10.79 -4.07 -8.99
CA LEU A 51 12.02 -3.30 -8.88
C LEU A 51 13.27 -4.01 -9.39
N TYR A 52 13.35 -5.35 -9.31
CA TYR A 52 14.60 -6.10 -9.55
C TYR A 52 15.25 -5.79 -10.91
N ARG A 53 14.46 -5.64 -11.98
CA ARG A 53 14.95 -5.32 -13.34
C ARG A 53 14.66 -3.90 -13.80
N GLN A 54 14.11 -3.07 -12.93
CA GLN A 54 13.76 -1.70 -13.27
C GLN A 54 14.88 -0.76 -12.88
N ARG A 55 15.05 0.31 -13.65
CA ARG A 55 15.95 1.41 -13.29
C ARG A 55 15.22 2.33 -12.33
N VAL A 56 15.57 2.26 -11.04
CA VAL A 56 15.10 3.23 -10.05
C VAL A 56 15.91 4.51 -10.23
N THR A 57 15.28 5.57 -10.73
CA THR A 57 15.95 6.85 -10.96
C THR A 57 15.91 7.72 -9.70
N ALA A 58 16.86 8.66 -9.60
CA ALA A 58 16.86 9.65 -8.52
C ALA A 58 15.55 10.45 -8.50
N ASP A 59 14.98 10.76 -9.66
CA ASP A 59 13.72 11.50 -9.77
C ASP A 59 12.54 10.76 -9.12
N MET A 60 12.47 9.43 -9.22
CA MET A 60 11.43 8.64 -8.54
C MET A 60 11.56 8.77 -7.01
N VAL A 61 12.80 8.72 -6.51
CA VAL A 61 13.09 8.84 -5.08
C VAL A 61 12.82 10.27 -4.58
N HIS A 62 13.26 11.29 -5.33
CA HIS A 62 12.99 12.69 -5.02
C HIS A 62 11.48 12.99 -5.02
N ALA A 63 10.73 12.45 -5.98
CA ALA A 63 9.28 12.57 -6.01
C ALA A 63 8.65 11.92 -4.77
N ALA A 64 9.06 10.71 -4.39
CA ALA A 64 8.55 10.04 -3.20
C ALA A 64 8.78 10.87 -1.92
N TRP A 65 9.99 11.43 -1.75
CA TRP A 65 10.30 12.32 -0.63
C TRP A 65 9.52 13.63 -0.65
N LEU A 66 9.38 14.26 -1.82
CA LEU A 66 8.56 15.45 -1.97
C LEU A 66 7.13 15.18 -1.50
N PHE A 67 6.54 14.05 -1.91
CA PHE A 67 5.21 13.65 -1.45
C PHE A 67 5.15 13.36 0.05
N ALA A 68 6.21 12.81 0.65
CA ALA A 68 6.25 12.59 2.10
C ALA A 68 6.24 13.93 2.86
N VAL A 69 6.94 14.94 2.35
CA VAL A 69 6.92 16.30 2.89
C VAL A 69 5.53 16.93 2.71
N LEU A 70 4.91 16.78 1.53
CA LEU A 70 3.57 17.30 1.27
C LEU A 70 2.51 16.66 2.20
N GLN A 71 2.65 15.38 2.53
CA GLN A 71 1.77 14.71 3.51
C GLN A 71 1.82 15.40 4.88
N VAL A 72 3.03 15.70 5.38
CA VAL A 72 3.21 16.44 6.65
C VAL A 72 2.66 17.87 6.55
N LEU A 73 2.86 18.53 5.41
CA LEU A 73 2.31 19.86 5.17
C LEU A 73 0.78 19.85 5.20
N VAL A 74 0.14 18.88 4.55
CA VAL A 74 -1.33 18.71 4.58
C VAL A 74 -1.81 18.45 6.01
N MET A 75 -1.14 17.60 6.78
CA MET A 75 -1.45 17.41 8.20
C MET A 75 -1.38 18.72 8.99
N ALA A 76 -0.33 19.51 8.80
CA ALA A 76 -0.16 20.80 9.46
C ALA A 76 -1.25 21.82 9.06
N LEU A 77 -1.64 21.84 7.78
CA LEU A 77 -2.70 22.71 7.28
C LEU A 77 -4.08 22.31 7.83
N LEU A 78 -4.34 21.01 8.05
CA LEU A 78 -5.58 20.52 8.64
C LEU A 78 -5.64 20.70 10.16
N TRP A 79 -4.48 20.84 10.82
CA TRP A 79 -4.41 21.03 12.27
C TRP A 79 -5.08 22.33 12.73
N MET A 80 -4.86 23.44 12.01
CA MET A 80 -5.43 24.75 12.34
C MET A 80 -6.97 24.74 12.31
N PRO A 81 -7.66 24.35 11.22
CA PRO A 81 -9.11 24.29 11.19
C PRO A 81 -9.68 23.27 12.20
N ALA A 82 -9.00 22.15 12.44
CA ALA A 82 -9.40 21.19 13.48
C ALA A 82 -9.44 21.82 14.88
N ARG A 83 -8.48 22.70 15.20
CA ARG A 83 -8.46 23.47 16.45
C ARG A 83 -9.54 24.56 16.49
N LEU A 84 -9.72 25.31 15.41
CA LEU A 84 -10.74 26.37 15.32
C LEU A 84 -12.15 25.81 15.50
N LEU A 85 -12.43 24.65 14.91
CA LEU A 85 -13.70 23.94 15.01
C LEU A 85 -13.89 23.18 16.34
N ARG A 86 -12.88 23.21 17.24
CA ARG A 86 -12.90 22.53 18.54
C ARG A 86 -13.27 21.04 18.44
N LEU A 87 -12.77 20.36 17.41
CA LEU A 87 -13.10 18.96 17.17
C LEU A 87 -12.59 18.08 18.34
N PRO A 88 -13.34 17.02 18.72
CA PRO A 88 -12.87 16.06 19.71
C PRO A 88 -11.54 15.42 19.30
N ARG A 89 -10.64 15.16 20.25
CA ARG A 89 -9.30 14.61 19.98
C ARG A 89 -9.31 13.38 19.04
N PRO A 90 -10.17 12.36 19.24
CA PRO A 90 -10.21 11.21 18.33
C PRO A 90 -10.61 11.58 16.91
N VAL A 91 -11.51 12.55 16.75
CA VAL A 91 -11.97 13.06 15.44
C VAL A 91 -10.81 13.76 14.71
N VAL A 92 -9.99 14.53 15.43
CA VAL A 92 -8.79 15.16 14.85
C VAL A 92 -7.80 14.11 14.37
N GLY A 93 -7.52 13.08 15.19
CA GLY A 93 -6.66 11.97 14.79
C GLY A 93 -7.15 11.29 13.51
N THR A 94 -8.44 10.94 13.45
CA THR A 94 -9.06 10.36 12.26
C THR A 94 -8.92 11.29 11.05
N LEU A 95 -9.27 12.57 11.19
CA LEU A 95 -9.17 13.56 10.10
C LEU A 95 -7.76 13.62 9.51
N LEU A 96 -6.73 13.72 10.37
CA LEU A 96 -5.34 13.80 9.93
C LEU A 96 -4.91 12.53 9.18
N LEU A 97 -5.28 11.36 9.69
CA LEU A 97 -4.91 10.08 9.07
C LEU A 97 -5.63 9.87 7.73
N THR A 98 -6.95 10.07 7.69
CA THR A 98 -7.77 9.78 6.50
C THR A 98 -7.58 10.79 5.38
N ALA A 99 -7.21 12.04 5.70
CA ALA A 99 -6.99 13.07 4.68
C ALA A 99 -5.64 12.93 3.98
N VAL A 100 -4.66 12.32 4.64
CA VAL A 100 -3.27 12.26 4.16
C VAL A 100 -2.94 10.88 3.61
N TYR A 101 -3.49 9.82 4.21
CA TYR A 101 -3.18 8.45 3.85
C TYR A 101 -4.35 7.80 3.12
N GLY A 102 -4.20 7.71 1.79
CA GLY A 102 -5.06 6.90 0.93
C GLY A 102 -4.59 5.46 0.84
N ASN A 103 -5.37 4.63 0.15
CA ASN A 103 -5.03 3.23 -0.06
C ASN A 103 -4.16 3.03 -1.31
N THR A 104 -2.87 3.33 -1.20
CA THR A 104 -1.91 3.28 -2.30
C THR A 104 -1.48 1.87 -2.66
N GLY A 105 -1.35 0.97 -1.69
CA GLY A 105 -1.03 -0.43 -1.93
C GLY A 105 -2.20 -1.25 -2.51
N PHE A 106 -3.38 -1.21 -1.87
CA PHE A 106 -4.50 -2.06 -2.29
C PHE A 106 -5.32 -1.46 -3.44
N LEU A 107 -5.44 -0.13 -3.56
CA LEU A 107 -6.16 0.47 -4.70
C LEU A 107 -5.22 1.09 -5.74
N GLY A 108 -4.13 1.73 -5.29
CA GLY A 108 -3.17 2.36 -6.20
C GLY A 108 -2.50 1.37 -7.15
N TYR A 109 -1.96 0.25 -6.66
CA TYR A 109 -1.29 -0.72 -7.54
C TYR A 109 -2.19 -1.34 -8.61
N PRO A 110 -3.42 -1.84 -8.30
CA PRO A 110 -4.31 -2.31 -9.35
C PRO A 110 -4.61 -1.25 -10.42
N VAL A 111 -4.83 0.00 -10.02
CA VAL A 111 -5.12 1.11 -10.95
C VAL A 111 -3.90 1.40 -11.82
N ILE A 112 -2.70 1.52 -11.24
CA ILE A 112 -1.47 1.77 -12.02
C ILE A 112 -1.18 0.59 -12.96
N GLN A 113 -1.29 -0.65 -12.49
CA GLN A 113 -1.01 -1.82 -13.33
C GLN A 113 -1.98 -1.91 -14.50
N THR A 114 -3.26 -1.59 -14.30
CA THR A 114 -4.27 -1.69 -15.35
C THR A 114 -4.25 -0.53 -16.34
N VAL A 115 -4.00 0.70 -15.88
CA VAL A 115 -3.94 1.91 -16.73
C VAL A 115 -2.57 2.06 -17.38
N PHE A 116 -1.50 1.90 -16.60
CA PHE A 116 -0.12 2.20 -16.98
C PHE A 116 0.80 0.97 -17.02
N GLY A 117 0.30 -0.25 -16.84
CA GLY A 117 1.17 -1.45 -16.78
C GLY A 117 1.98 -1.75 -18.04
N LYS A 118 1.66 -1.10 -19.18
CA LYS A 118 2.47 -1.15 -20.41
C LYS A 118 3.54 -0.06 -20.48
N VAL A 119 3.46 0.95 -19.63
CA VAL A 119 4.45 2.03 -19.52
C VAL A 119 5.60 1.50 -18.68
N GLU A 120 6.79 1.47 -19.29
CA GLU A 120 8.01 1.03 -18.62
C GLU A 120 8.27 1.87 -17.35
N GLY A 121 8.67 1.21 -16.27
CA GLY A 121 8.94 1.89 -14.99
C GLY A 121 7.72 2.41 -14.23
N ALA A 122 6.49 2.36 -14.77
CA ALA A 122 5.31 2.88 -14.06
C ALA A 122 5.04 2.15 -12.73
N MET A 123 5.15 0.82 -12.74
CA MET A 123 5.01 0.02 -11.51
C MET A 123 6.17 0.25 -10.55
N ALA A 124 7.39 0.43 -11.04
CA ALA A 124 8.53 0.76 -10.19
C ALA A 124 8.33 2.11 -9.51
N ALA A 125 7.90 3.13 -10.24
CA ALA A 125 7.58 4.45 -9.70
C ALA A 125 6.47 4.38 -8.65
N ALA A 126 5.41 3.62 -8.90
CA ALA A 126 4.32 3.42 -7.95
C ALA A 126 4.78 2.72 -6.66
N VAL A 127 5.61 1.68 -6.78
CA VAL A 127 6.17 0.96 -5.62
C VAL A 127 7.14 1.84 -4.84
N VAL A 128 8.02 2.59 -5.52
CA VAL A 128 8.95 3.53 -4.86
C VAL A 128 8.17 4.61 -4.12
N TYR A 129 7.15 5.19 -4.76
CA TYR A 129 6.26 6.15 -4.14
C TYR A 129 5.55 5.57 -2.92
N ASP A 130 4.88 4.43 -3.07
CA ASP A 130 4.13 3.81 -1.96
C ASP A 130 5.06 3.45 -0.80
N GLN A 131 6.18 2.78 -1.06
CA GLN A 131 7.03 2.26 0.00
C GLN A 131 7.89 3.33 0.69
N LEU A 132 8.49 4.25 -0.07
CA LEU A 132 9.36 5.30 0.49
C LEU A 132 8.60 6.53 0.96
N SER A 133 7.39 6.77 0.45
CA SER A 133 6.55 7.89 0.88
C SER A 133 5.48 7.42 1.85
N VAL A 134 4.46 6.71 1.36
CA VAL A 134 3.20 6.49 2.10
C VAL A 134 3.34 5.43 3.18
N ALA A 135 3.88 4.25 2.87
CA ALA A 135 4.06 3.19 3.86
C ALA A 135 4.99 3.66 4.98
N MET A 136 6.16 4.20 4.62
CA MET A 136 7.11 4.72 5.61
C MET A 136 6.48 5.80 6.50
N SER A 137 5.74 6.75 5.94
CA SER A 137 5.11 7.83 6.72
C SER A 137 3.92 7.35 7.56
N VAL A 138 3.08 6.45 7.04
CA VAL A 138 1.95 5.85 7.77
C VAL A 138 2.44 5.09 9.00
N TYR A 139 3.45 4.23 8.83
CA TYR A 139 3.95 3.42 9.95
C TYR A 139 4.82 4.20 10.94
N THR A 140 5.20 5.44 10.63
CA THR A 140 5.95 6.32 11.55
C THR A 140 5.07 7.45 12.07
N VAL A 141 4.84 8.48 11.26
CA VAL A 141 4.03 9.65 11.60
C VAL A 141 2.57 9.26 11.83
N GLY A 142 2.00 8.40 10.99
CA GLY A 142 0.62 7.94 11.14
C GLY A 142 0.40 7.16 12.44
N VAL A 143 1.31 6.24 12.78
CA VAL A 143 1.28 5.53 14.08
C VAL A 143 1.45 6.50 15.25
N ALA A 144 2.35 7.49 15.15
CA ALA A 144 2.51 8.51 16.19
C ALA A 144 1.24 9.34 16.39
N VAL A 145 0.56 9.75 15.31
CA VAL A 145 -0.74 10.43 15.36
C VAL A 145 -1.79 9.52 15.99
N ALA A 146 -1.88 8.26 15.57
CA ALA A 146 -2.82 7.29 16.15
C ALA A 146 -2.60 7.10 17.66
N MET A 147 -1.34 7.02 18.11
CA MET A 147 -1.00 6.93 19.54
C MET A 147 -1.36 8.21 20.30
N HIS A 148 -1.16 9.39 19.72
CA HIS A 148 -1.40 10.68 20.40
C HIS A 148 -2.89 11.05 20.53
N PHE A 149 -3.70 10.69 19.53
CA PHE A 149 -5.13 11.01 19.46
C PHE A 149 -6.04 9.84 19.82
N GLY A 150 -5.50 8.62 19.86
CA GLY A 150 -6.22 7.41 20.27
C GLY A 150 -6.53 7.39 21.77
N SER A 151 -7.56 6.62 22.14
CA SER A 151 -8.09 6.57 23.51
C SER A 151 -7.61 5.39 24.35
N ARG A 152 -6.87 4.43 23.75
CA ARG A 152 -6.55 3.13 24.37
C ARG A 152 -5.13 2.60 24.13
N TYR A 153 -4.20 3.43 23.63
CA TYR A 153 -2.88 2.94 23.24
C TYR A 153 -1.81 3.35 24.25
N GLU A 154 -1.13 2.37 24.86
CA GLU A 154 0.12 2.62 25.57
C GLU A 154 1.20 2.94 24.53
N SER A 155 1.85 4.10 24.67
CA SER A 155 2.87 4.53 23.72
C SER A 155 4.11 3.63 23.84
N ASN A 156 4.32 2.77 22.85
CA ASN A 156 5.52 1.98 22.71
C ASN A 156 6.28 2.44 21.45
N TRP A 157 7.41 3.10 21.66
CA TRP A 157 8.27 3.58 20.57
C TRP A 157 8.71 2.45 19.62
N ARG A 158 8.68 1.18 20.07
CA ARG A 158 9.00 0.01 19.25
C ARG A 158 8.05 -0.15 18.05
N GLU A 159 6.82 0.35 18.14
CA GLU A 159 5.86 0.30 17.03
C GLU A 159 6.28 1.23 15.88
N LEU A 160 6.94 2.36 16.18
CA LEU A 160 7.43 3.31 15.18
C LEU A 160 8.56 2.71 14.32
N VAL A 161 9.26 1.71 14.85
CA VAL A 161 10.33 1.00 14.12
C VAL A 161 9.87 -0.33 13.55
N HIS A 162 8.64 -0.76 13.81
CA HIS A 162 8.10 -2.03 13.33
C HIS A 162 8.09 -2.09 11.79
N PHE A 163 7.86 -0.96 11.13
CA PHE A 163 7.93 -0.84 9.67
C PHE A 163 9.21 -1.44 9.07
N PHE A 164 10.35 -1.11 9.66
CA PHE A 164 11.67 -1.55 9.18
C PHE A 164 11.88 -3.06 9.31
N LYS A 165 11.02 -3.75 10.08
CA LYS A 165 11.02 -5.21 10.25
C LYS A 165 9.99 -5.91 9.37
N THR A 166 9.15 -5.17 8.65
CA THR A 166 8.14 -5.78 7.78
C THR A 166 8.81 -6.54 6.62
N PRO A 167 8.28 -7.71 6.22
CA PRO A 167 8.82 -8.46 5.09
C PRO A 167 8.93 -7.62 3.81
N THR A 168 7.94 -6.79 3.55
CA THR A 168 7.89 -5.92 2.37
C THR A 168 9.04 -4.90 2.36
N PHE A 169 9.30 -4.23 3.50
CA PHE A 169 10.41 -3.28 3.59
C PHE A 169 11.77 -3.96 3.47
N LEU A 170 11.96 -5.12 4.10
CA LEU A 170 13.20 -5.88 3.98
C LEU A 170 13.47 -6.29 2.53
N VAL A 171 12.43 -6.77 1.84
CA VAL A 171 12.53 -7.14 0.41
C VAL A 171 12.79 -5.91 -0.47
N LEU A 172 12.18 -4.74 -0.18
CA LEU A 172 12.51 -3.49 -0.87
C LEU A 172 14.00 -3.19 -0.80
N VAL A 173 14.57 -3.16 0.40
CA VAL A 173 16.00 -2.84 0.61
C VAL A 173 16.89 -3.87 -0.09
N VAL A 174 16.63 -5.16 0.08
CA VAL A 174 17.40 -6.22 -0.59
C VAL A 174 17.31 -6.09 -2.10
N THR A 175 16.12 -5.82 -2.64
CA THR A 175 15.92 -5.70 -4.10
C THR A 175 16.68 -4.50 -4.67
N LEU A 176 16.64 -3.35 -3.99
CA LEU A 176 17.39 -2.16 -4.41
C LEU A 176 18.91 -2.41 -4.38
N LEU A 177 19.41 -3.10 -3.34
CA LEU A 177 20.83 -3.47 -3.25
C LEU A 177 21.25 -4.42 -4.37
N VAL A 178 20.49 -5.49 -4.61
CA VAL A 178 20.75 -6.46 -5.68
C VAL A 178 20.70 -5.78 -7.05
N ASN A 179 19.73 -4.89 -7.29
CA ASN A 179 19.62 -4.13 -8.52
C ASN A 179 20.82 -3.18 -8.71
N ALA A 180 21.23 -2.45 -7.67
CA ALA A 180 22.37 -1.53 -7.71
C ALA A 180 23.71 -2.26 -7.95
N LEU A 181 23.87 -3.46 -7.39
CA LEU A 181 25.06 -4.31 -7.60
C LEU A 181 25.04 -5.06 -8.94
N GLY A 182 23.94 -4.98 -9.71
CA GLY A 182 23.77 -5.74 -10.95
C GLY A 182 23.81 -7.26 -10.73
N MET A 183 23.43 -7.73 -9.53
CA MET A 183 23.59 -9.14 -9.18
C MET A 183 22.60 -10.01 -9.98
N PRO A 184 23.09 -11.03 -10.71
CA PRO A 184 22.22 -11.93 -11.45
C PRO A 184 21.49 -12.87 -10.48
N ILE A 185 20.17 -12.90 -10.57
CA ILE A 185 19.32 -13.86 -9.85
C ILE A 185 18.90 -14.96 -10.83
N PRO A 186 18.95 -16.24 -10.42
CA PRO A 186 18.47 -17.36 -11.24
C PRO A 186 17.06 -17.12 -11.78
N ALA A 187 16.86 -17.44 -13.06
CA ALA A 187 15.59 -17.18 -13.76
C ALA A 187 14.37 -17.80 -13.06
N PHE A 188 14.53 -19.00 -12.47
CA PHE A 188 13.44 -19.67 -11.77
C PHE A 188 12.93 -18.88 -10.54
N LEU A 189 13.82 -18.19 -9.81
CA LEU A 189 13.42 -17.34 -8.67
C LEU A 189 12.67 -16.11 -9.14
N THR A 190 13.16 -15.46 -10.21
CA THR A 190 12.47 -14.30 -10.78
C THR A 190 11.08 -14.67 -11.33
N HIS A 191 10.95 -15.87 -11.90
CA HIS A 191 9.68 -16.38 -12.39
C HIS A 191 8.73 -16.77 -11.25
N ALA A 192 9.23 -17.43 -10.20
CA ALA A 192 8.45 -17.73 -9.01
C ALA A 192 7.92 -16.44 -8.35
N ALA A 193 8.78 -15.42 -8.21
CA ALA A 193 8.36 -14.12 -7.69
C ALA A 193 7.32 -13.45 -8.59
N GLN A 194 7.43 -13.55 -9.91
CA GLN A 194 6.42 -13.04 -10.85
C GLN A 194 5.07 -13.74 -10.67
N LEU A 195 5.03 -15.06 -10.52
CA LEU A 195 3.80 -15.82 -10.30
C LEU A 195 3.11 -15.40 -9.00
N VAL A 196 3.88 -15.29 -7.92
CA VAL A 196 3.38 -14.87 -6.60
C VAL A 196 2.94 -13.40 -6.62
N ALA A 197 3.72 -12.51 -7.27
CA ALA A 197 3.38 -11.10 -7.46
C ALA A 197 2.05 -10.93 -8.21
N GLY A 198 1.81 -11.76 -9.23
CA GLY A 198 0.57 -11.75 -10.02
C GLY A 198 -0.70 -12.02 -9.22
N ALA A 199 -0.59 -12.66 -8.06
CA ALA A 199 -1.72 -12.89 -7.15
C ALA A 199 -2.09 -11.64 -6.32
N THR A 200 -1.20 -10.66 -6.20
CA THR A 200 -1.38 -9.49 -5.30
C THR A 200 -2.64 -8.72 -5.65
N VAL A 201 -2.78 -8.24 -6.89
CA VAL A 201 -3.93 -7.42 -7.30
C VAL A 201 -5.27 -8.17 -7.17
N PRO A 202 -5.42 -9.42 -7.66
CA PRO A 202 -6.64 -10.18 -7.44
C PRO A 202 -7.00 -10.40 -5.97
N LEU A 203 -6.04 -10.81 -5.13
CA LEU A 203 -6.29 -11.06 -3.71
C LEU A 203 -6.71 -9.78 -2.97
N VAL A 204 -6.06 -8.68 -3.31
CA VAL A 204 -6.38 -7.34 -2.81
C VAL A 204 -7.82 -6.95 -3.14
N LEU A 205 -8.24 -7.07 -4.41
CA LEU A 205 -9.60 -6.70 -4.85
C LEU A 205 -10.67 -7.62 -4.23
N LEU A 206 -10.37 -8.92 -4.12
CA LEU A 206 -11.24 -9.87 -3.43
C LEU A 206 -11.39 -9.53 -1.95
N SER A 207 -10.29 -9.25 -1.25
CA SER A 207 -10.29 -8.83 0.16
C SER A 207 -11.16 -7.58 0.37
N LEU A 208 -11.03 -6.57 -0.50
CA LEU A 208 -11.89 -5.38 -0.48
C LEU A 208 -13.36 -5.72 -0.70
N GLY A 209 -13.67 -6.63 -1.62
CA GLY A 209 -15.03 -7.12 -1.87
C GLY A 209 -15.67 -7.80 -0.65
N LEU A 210 -14.89 -8.53 0.15
CA LEU A 210 -15.34 -9.16 1.39
C LEU A 210 -15.67 -8.13 2.48
N MET A 211 -15.00 -6.97 2.47
CA MET A 211 -15.22 -5.91 3.44
C MET A 211 -16.46 -5.05 3.14
N LEU A 212 -17.05 -5.17 1.94
CA LEU A 212 -18.29 -4.44 1.61
C LEU A 212 -19.48 -4.97 2.40
N GLU A 213 -20.21 -4.06 3.04
CA GLU A 213 -21.49 -4.34 3.69
C GLU A 213 -22.64 -4.19 2.67
N PRO A 214 -23.66 -5.05 2.69
CA PRO A 214 -24.89 -4.80 1.95
C PRO A 214 -25.56 -3.54 2.53
N ALA A 215 -25.90 -2.60 1.64
CA ALA A 215 -26.70 -1.42 1.96
C ALA A 215 -28.12 -1.78 2.40
#